data_AF-A0A820E306-F1
#
_entry.id   AF-A0A820E306-F1
#
_cell.length_a   1.000
_cell.length_b   1.000
_cell.length_c   1.000
_cell.angle_alpha   90.00
_cell.angle_beta   90.00
_cell.angle_gamma   90.00
#
_symmetry.space_group_name_H-M   'P 1'
#
loop_
_entity.id
_entity.type
_entity.pdbx_description
1 polymer ?
#
loop_
_entity_poly.entity_id
_entity_poly.type
_entity_poly.pdbx_seq_one_letter_code
_entity_poly.pdbx_strand_id
1 'polypeptide(L)'
;MNKARRFWADLMHDYDWYRIRRLVPEEDTNNKIRSGRGLSVAFHIEQDLVDAMLLFTSSNNITMFSLSLACYYAFLYKLIKDDDLCVTGVVANRSKEEMKNMIGMFVNLVPYRIKIEPNNSFNQFVQKVQQLCTDVLEHASLPYQQIIEIQGKREHHELPSSSFQYESLVSTLTQNTSTELVVSEDCVLDALNDRDTTHGNGTTLFDLTLIVSHDYYARTTKCFLDCSTDIFKSQANVALLANRFKYILRQLFCSSIVGEPIYNQCSISISNLSLILPEEIEEIQNVIFHRLPTIENEAPASYAQARIWLDERIRFDPDKPQVAIYNMPFQYRLFPEQTLSIKRLVHALQLVVL
;
A
#
# COMPACT_ATOMS: atom_id res chain seq x y z
N MET A 1 16.57 29.61 17.39
CA MET A 1 16.33 28.27 16.79
C MET A 1 15.57 28.49 15.48
N ASN A 2 16.11 28.02 14.36
CA ASN A 2 15.56 28.24 13.00
C ASN A 2 14.12 27.70 12.91
N LYS A 3 13.18 28.42 12.28
CA LYS A 3 11.74 28.03 12.22
C LYS A 3 11.58 26.59 11.71
N ALA A 4 12.32 26.24 10.66
CA ALA A 4 12.32 24.90 10.10
C ALA A 4 12.79 23.82 11.09
N ARG A 5 13.80 24.10 11.92
CA ARG A 5 14.25 23.13 12.93
C ARG A 5 13.21 22.85 14.01
N ARG A 6 12.39 23.85 14.38
CA ARG A 6 11.28 23.65 15.33
C ARG A 6 10.19 22.80 14.71
N PHE A 7 9.77 23.13 13.49
CA PHE A 7 8.79 22.33 12.75
C PHE A 7 9.18 20.85 12.68
N TRP A 8 10.42 20.54 12.28
CA TRP A 8 10.90 19.15 12.21
C TRP A 8 11.04 18.48 13.58
N ALA A 9 11.40 19.25 14.61
CA ALA A 9 11.44 18.74 15.99
C ALA A 9 10.04 18.31 16.44
N ASP A 10 9.03 19.15 16.17
CA ASP A 10 7.65 18.94 16.57
C ASP A 10 6.98 17.82 15.75
N LEU A 11 7.13 17.83 14.42
CA LEU A 11 6.54 16.82 13.52
C LEU A 11 7.06 15.42 13.83
N MET A 12 8.37 15.28 14.05
CA MET A 12 9.01 13.98 14.29
C MET A 12 9.16 13.62 15.77
N HIS A 13 8.55 14.41 16.67
CA HIS A 13 8.60 14.19 18.11
C HIS A 13 7.99 12.83 18.48
N ASP A 14 8.70 12.04 19.29
CA ASP A 14 8.31 10.68 19.68
C ASP A 14 8.07 9.72 18.51
N TYR A 15 8.54 10.04 17.29
CA TYR A 15 8.46 9.07 16.21
C TYR A 15 9.40 7.90 16.50
N ASP A 16 8.82 6.71 16.52
CA ASP A 16 9.54 5.49 16.75
C ASP A 16 10.09 4.95 15.42
N TRP A 17 11.30 5.40 15.11
CA TRP A 17 12.08 4.94 13.95
C TRP A 17 12.39 3.43 13.97
N TYR A 18 12.25 2.73 15.10
CA TYR A 18 12.42 1.27 15.20
C TYR A 18 11.10 0.51 15.04
N ARG A 19 9.96 1.19 15.25
CA ARG A 19 8.60 0.73 14.92
C ARG A 19 8.29 0.76 13.44
N ILE A 20 9.32 0.85 12.60
CA ILE A 20 9.32 0.27 11.28
C ILE A 20 9.09 -1.26 11.46
N ARG A 21 7.86 -1.61 11.86
CA ARG A 21 7.36 -2.97 11.99
C ARG A 21 7.27 -3.45 10.57
N ARG A 22 8.28 -4.24 10.25
CA ARG A 22 8.38 -5.13 9.10
C ARG A 22 6.97 -5.51 8.66
N LEU A 23 6.71 -5.34 7.37
CA LEU A 23 5.54 -5.92 6.69
C LEU A 23 5.46 -7.45 6.87
N VAL A 24 6.48 -8.06 7.51
CA VAL A 24 6.66 -9.48 7.77
C VAL A 24 6.66 -9.77 9.28
N PRO A 25 6.02 -10.86 9.73
CA PRO A 25 6.15 -11.39 11.09
C PRO A 25 7.63 -11.62 11.49
N GLU A 26 7.93 -11.49 12.79
CA GLU A 26 9.30 -11.51 13.34
C GLU A 26 10.15 -12.77 13.05
N GLU A 27 9.54 -13.87 12.57
CA GLU A 27 10.19 -15.18 12.44
C GLU A 27 11.26 -15.27 11.33
N ASP A 28 11.27 -14.38 10.31
CA ASP A 28 12.17 -14.46 9.15
C ASP A 28 13.43 -13.54 9.26
N THR A 29 13.81 -13.13 10.47
CA THR A 29 14.61 -11.90 10.66
C THR A 29 16.09 -12.12 10.96
N ASN A 30 16.75 -12.98 10.17
CA ASN A 30 18.20 -13.19 10.27
C ASN A 30 19.05 -12.17 9.51
N ASN A 31 18.47 -11.32 8.65
CA ASN A 31 19.24 -10.35 7.87
C ASN A 31 18.96 -8.91 8.34
N LYS A 32 19.90 -8.33 9.08
CA LYS A 32 19.83 -6.94 9.57
C LYS A 32 20.15 -5.89 8.49
N ILE A 33 20.60 -6.32 7.30
CA ILE A 33 21.06 -5.45 6.22
C ILE A 33 20.16 -5.67 5.00
N ARG A 34 19.59 -4.59 4.46
CA ARG A 34 18.81 -4.62 3.20
C ARG A 34 19.71 -5.08 2.06
N SER A 35 19.28 -6.08 1.27
CA SER A 35 20.06 -6.55 0.12
C SER A 35 20.03 -5.58 -1.06
N GLY A 36 19.11 -4.62 -1.05
CA GLY A 36 18.90 -3.66 -2.14
C GLY A 36 18.21 -4.25 -3.36
N ARG A 37 17.87 -5.55 -3.34
CA ARG A 37 17.13 -6.22 -4.42
C ARG A 37 15.65 -5.88 -4.33
N GLY A 38 15.07 -5.53 -5.46
CA GLY A 38 13.68 -5.10 -5.57
C GLY A 38 12.94 -5.83 -6.68
N LEU A 39 11.63 -5.86 -6.56
CA LEU A 39 10.70 -6.31 -7.57
C LEU A 39 9.67 -5.21 -7.81
N SER A 40 9.41 -4.90 -9.07
CA SER A 40 8.47 -3.86 -9.49
C SER A 40 7.27 -4.48 -10.20
N VAL A 41 6.06 -4.00 -9.87
CA VAL A 41 4.84 -4.32 -10.61
C VAL A 41 4.19 -3.03 -11.08
N ALA A 42 4.00 -2.91 -12.39
CA ALA A 42 3.25 -1.84 -13.01
C ALA A 42 1.75 -2.15 -13.02
N PHE A 43 0.92 -1.14 -12.77
CA PHE A 43 -0.53 -1.24 -12.91
C PHE A 43 -1.14 0.11 -13.31
N HIS A 44 -2.31 0.05 -13.94
CA HIS A 44 -3.07 1.23 -14.34
C HIS A 44 -4.26 1.44 -13.42
N ILE A 45 -4.58 2.71 -13.17
CA ILE A 45 -5.86 3.10 -12.56
C ILE A 45 -6.87 3.30 -13.69
N GLU A 46 -8.06 2.73 -13.52
CA GLU A 46 -9.14 2.83 -14.51
C GLU A 46 -9.55 4.29 -14.73
N GLN A 47 -9.87 4.64 -15.98
CA GLN A 47 -10.14 6.03 -16.38
C GLN A 47 -11.28 6.65 -15.55
N ASP A 48 -12.35 5.89 -15.30
CA ASP A 48 -13.49 6.34 -14.49
C ASP A 48 -13.06 6.76 -13.07
N LEU A 49 -12.11 6.05 -12.46
CA LEU A 49 -11.56 6.40 -11.15
C LEU A 49 -10.67 7.64 -11.23
N VAL A 50 -9.87 7.78 -12.28
CA VAL A 50 -9.01 8.95 -12.49
C VAL A 50 -9.87 10.21 -12.64
N ASP A 51 -10.93 10.15 -13.43
CA ASP A 51 -11.87 11.26 -13.60
C ASP A 51 -12.57 11.59 -12.27
N ALA A 52 -12.99 10.59 -11.50
CA ALA A 52 -13.56 10.78 -10.16
C ALA A 52 -12.57 11.45 -9.18
N MET A 53 -11.31 11.02 -9.20
CA MET A 53 -10.24 11.60 -8.39
C MET A 53 -9.98 13.06 -8.80
N LEU A 54 -9.93 13.39 -10.10
CA LEU A 54 -9.77 14.76 -10.60
C LEU A 54 -10.95 15.67 -10.21
N LEU A 55 -12.18 15.14 -10.26
CA LEU A 55 -13.35 15.85 -9.78
C LEU A 55 -13.30 16.09 -8.27
N PHE A 56 -12.84 15.10 -7.50
CA PHE A 56 -12.65 15.23 -6.06
C PHE A 56 -11.58 16.26 -5.71
N THR A 57 -10.44 16.26 -6.41
CA THR A 57 -9.35 17.23 -6.16
C THR A 57 -9.79 18.66 -6.43
N SER A 58 -10.44 18.90 -7.57
CA SER A 58 -10.97 20.22 -7.95
C SER A 58 -12.07 20.70 -7.01
N SER A 59 -12.98 19.82 -6.58
CA SER A 59 -14.08 20.18 -5.67
C SER A 59 -13.59 20.54 -4.26
N ASN A 60 -12.50 19.93 -3.79
CA ASN A 60 -11.99 20.09 -2.43
C ASN A 60 -10.74 20.99 -2.33
N ASN A 61 -10.32 21.62 -3.44
CA ASN A 61 -9.11 22.46 -3.54
C ASN A 61 -7.85 21.76 -3.02
N ILE A 62 -7.69 20.48 -3.33
CA ILE A 62 -6.51 19.68 -2.97
C ILE A 62 -5.73 19.30 -4.23
N THR A 63 -4.46 18.93 -4.08
CA THR A 63 -3.64 18.46 -5.20
C THR A 63 -3.81 16.95 -5.43
N MET A 64 -3.57 16.49 -6.66
CA MET A 64 -3.51 15.06 -6.97
C MET A 64 -2.44 14.34 -6.16
N PHE A 65 -1.30 15.00 -5.90
CA PHE A 65 -0.25 14.51 -5.01
C PHE A 65 -0.80 14.18 -3.61
N SER A 66 -1.46 15.15 -2.96
CA SER A 66 -2.01 14.97 -1.60
C SER A 66 -3.09 13.90 -1.56
N LEU A 67 -3.93 13.81 -2.60
CA LEU A 67 -4.95 12.77 -2.72
C LEU A 67 -4.32 11.37 -2.83
N SER A 68 -3.38 11.20 -3.76
CA SER A 68 -2.68 9.93 -3.96
C SER A 68 -1.90 9.51 -2.72
N LEU A 69 -1.24 10.45 -2.04
CA LEU A 69 -0.56 10.20 -0.77
C LEU A 69 -1.54 9.79 0.34
N ALA A 70 -2.72 10.44 0.43
CA ALA A 70 -3.76 10.05 1.38
C ALA A 70 -4.30 8.64 1.11
N CYS A 71 -4.55 8.28 -0.16
CA CYS A 71 -4.92 6.91 -0.53
C CYS A 71 -3.83 5.90 -0.14
N TYR A 72 -2.56 6.27 -0.32
CA TYR A 72 -1.44 5.43 0.07
C TYR A 72 -1.35 5.24 1.59
N TYR A 73 -1.55 6.29 2.39
CA TYR A 73 -1.65 6.16 3.85
C TYR A 73 -2.81 5.27 4.29
N ALA A 74 -3.99 5.41 3.67
CA ALA A 74 -5.13 4.54 3.96
C ALA A 74 -4.82 3.07 3.65
N PHE A 75 -4.11 2.81 2.55
CA PHE A 75 -3.61 1.48 2.20
C PHE A 75 -2.61 0.94 3.23
N LEU A 76 -1.59 1.73 3.59
CA LEU A 76 -0.60 1.36 4.60
C LEU A 76 -1.22 1.11 5.97
N TYR A 77 -2.18 1.94 6.39
CA TYR A 77 -2.94 1.74 7.62
C TYR A 77 -3.66 0.39 7.62
N LYS A 78 -4.24 0.00 6.47
CA LYS A 78 -4.92 -1.29 6.37
C LYS A 78 -3.98 -2.47 6.35
N LEU A 79 -2.79 -2.29 5.78
CA LEU A 79 -1.75 -3.31 5.68
C LEU A 79 -1.04 -3.55 7.02
N ILE A 80 -0.64 -2.47 7.70
CA ILE A 80 0.19 -2.50 8.92
C ILE A 80 -0.66 -2.50 10.20
N LYS A 81 -1.87 -1.91 10.16
CA LYS A 81 -2.73 -1.66 11.33
C LYS A 81 -2.09 -0.77 12.41
N ASP A 82 -1.20 0.13 11.99
CA ASP A 82 -0.61 1.17 12.83
C ASP A 82 -1.20 2.54 12.45
N ASP A 83 -1.45 3.36 13.45
CA ASP A 83 -2.03 4.69 13.31
C ASP A 83 -0.98 5.80 13.17
N ASP A 84 0.28 5.57 13.53
CA ASP A 84 1.37 6.56 13.35
C ASP A 84 2.29 6.15 12.19
N LEU A 85 2.05 6.71 11.00
CA LEU A 85 2.75 6.33 9.78
C LEU A 85 3.68 7.43 9.29
N CYS A 86 4.87 7.05 8.84
CA CYS A 86 5.79 7.94 8.14
C CYS A 86 6.18 7.39 6.77
N VAL A 87 5.99 8.19 5.73
CA VAL A 87 6.36 7.88 4.35
C VAL A 87 7.44 8.85 3.90
N THR A 88 8.46 8.34 3.23
CA THR A 88 9.51 9.18 2.63
C THR A 88 9.02 9.70 1.28
N GLY A 89 8.98 11.01 1.10
CA GLY A 89 8.75 11.61 -0.21
C GLY A 89 10.03 12.18 -0.81
N VAL A 90 9.99 12.36 -2.12
CA VAL A 90 11.09 12.87 -2.93
C VAL A 90 10.75 14.28 -3.39
N VAL A 91 11.56 15.28 -3.02
CA VAL A 91 11.36 16.68 -3.41
C VAL A 91 12.52 17.14 -4.29
N ALA A 92 12.19 17.62 -5.50
CA ALA A 92 13.16 18.26 -6.37
C ALA A 92 13.56 19.62 -5.78
N ASN A 93 14.71 19.71 -5.13
CA ASN A 93 15.19 20.94 -4.46
C ASN A 93 15.77 21.95 -5.47
N ARG A 94 15.03 22.21 -6.56
CA ARG A 94 15.39 23.14 -7.66
C ARG A 94 14.58 24.44 -7.61
N SER A 95 14.32 24.95 -6.41
CA SER A 95 13.49 26.15 -6.19
C SER A 95 14.13 27.43 -6.75
N LYS A 96 15.47 27.47 -6.84
CA LYS A 96 16.20 28.58 -7.47
C LYS A 96 16.23 28.43 -8.98
N GLU A 97 15.95 29.52 -9.69
CA GLU A 97 15.90 29.55 -11.15
C GLU A 97 17.22 29.11 -11.80
N GLU A 98 18.35 29.51 -11.21
CA GLU A 98 19.71 29.13 -11.61
C GLU A 98 19.93 27.60 -11.59
N MET A 99 19.22 26.85 -10.73
CA MET A 99 19.39 25.41 -10.56
C MET A 99 18.49 24.58 -11.49
N LYS A 100 17.53 25.20 -12.18
CA LYS A 100 16.58 24.46 -13.04
C LYS A 100 17.30 23.69 -14.16
N ASN A 101 18.33 24.31 -14.74
CA ASN A 101 19.07 23.77 -15.89
C ASN A 101 20.42 23.15 -15.51
N MET A 102 20.74 23.05 -14.21
CA MET A 102 21.99 22.43 -13.76
C MET A 102 21.87 20.90 -13.73
N ILE A 103 22.91 20.24 -14.24
CA ILE A 103 23.09 18.80 -14.07
C ILE A 103 23.71 18.57 -12.69
N GLY A 104 23.04 17.80 -11.83
CA GLY A 104 23.50 17.49 -10.49
C GLY A 104 22.41 16.83 -9.63
N MET A 105 22.81 16.25 -8.49
CA MET A 105 21.90 15.63 -7.53
C MET A 105 21.34 16.69 -6.56
N PHE A 106 20.14 17.17 -6.86
CA PHE A 106 19.43 18.18 -6.07
C PHE A 106 18.19 17.61 -5.37
N VAL A 107 18.01 16.29 -5.40
CA VAL A 107 16.84 15.66 -4.77
C VAL A 107 17.05 15.62 -3.25
N ASN A 108 16.04 16.02 -2.49
CA ASN A 108 16.02 15.85 -1.04
C ASN A 108 14.94 14.83 -0.64
N LEU A 109 15.28 13.98 0.32
CA LEU A 109 14.33 13.04 0.92
C LEU A 109 13.68 13.71 2.13
N VAL A 110 12.36 13.62 2.21
CA VAL A 110 11.60 14.35 3.22
C VAL A 110 10.59 13.40 3.87
N PRO A 111 10.58 13.28 5.21
CA PRO A 111 9.59 12.44 5.90
C PRO A 111 8.25 13.17 5.98
N TYR A 112 7.20 12.51 5.51
CA TYR A 112 5.82 12.89 5.75
C TYR A 112 5.32 11.97 6.86
N ARG A 113 5.10 12.50 8.05
CA ARG A 113 4.53 11.74 9.17
C ARG A 113 3.11 12.19 9.43
N ILE A 114 2.21 11.23 9.61
CA ILE A 114 0.83 11.50 9.96
C ILE A 114 0.31 10.47 10.96
N LYS A 115 -0.49 10.97 11.91
CA LYS A 115 -1.30 10.12 12.79
C LYS A 115 -2.71 10.00 12.21
N ILE A 116 -3.11 8.77 11.90
CA ILE A 116 -4.39 8.42 11.31
C ILE A 116 -5.38 8.21 12.43
N GLU A 117 -6.45 9.01 12.44
CA GLU A 117 -7.59 8.78 13.32
C GLU A 117 -8.60 7.88 12.59
N PRO A 118 -8.74 6.59 12.96
CA PRO A 118 -9.46 5.62 12.13
C PRO A 118 -10.94 5.93 11.93
N ASN A 119 -11.53 6.68 12.86
CA ASN A 119 -12.94 7.06 12.88
C ASN A 119 -13.25 8.31 12.03
N ASN A 120 -12.23 9.04 11.58
CA ASN A 120 -12.45 10.20 10.72
C ASN A 120 -12.86 9.77 9.32
N SER A 121 -13.67 10.61 8.68
CA SER A 121 -13.98 10.42 7.28
C SER A 121 -12.74 10.61 6.42
N PHE A 122 -12.68 9.89 5.30
CA PHE A 122 -11.59 10.03 4.35
C PHE A 122 -11.44 11.48 3.87
N ASN A 123 -12.53 12.22 3.67
CA ASN A 123 -12.45 13.64 3.27
C ASN A 123 -11.71 14.51 4.31
N GLN A 124 -12.03 14.36 5.61
CA GLN A 124 -11.31 15.06 6.67
C GLN A 124 -9.82 14.67 6.69
N PHE A 125 -9.53 13.39 6.47
CA PHE A 125 -8.18 12.90 6.42
C PHE A 125 -7.37 13.47 5.25
N VAL A 126 -7.95 13.55 4.05
CA VAL A 126 -7.26 14.13 2.88
C VAL A 126 -6.94 15.61 3.11
N GLN A 127 -7.80 16.36 3.78
CA GLN A 127 -7.51 17.75 4.13
C GLN A 127 -6.33 17.87 5.11
N LYS A 128 -6.23 16.97 6.11
CA LYS A 128 -5.05 16.89 6.99
C LYS A 128 -3.79 16.55 6.19
N VAL A 129 -3.86 15.64 5.23
CA VAL A 129 -2.73 15.30 4.36
C VAL A 129 -2.34 16.49 3.47
N GLN A 130 -3.29 17.22 2.90
CA GLN A 130 -3.00 18.43 2.11
C GLN A 130 -2.27 19.49 2.94
N GLN A 131 -2.71 19.74 4.18
CA GLN A 131 -2.02 20.66 5.09
C GLN A 131 -0.60 20.18 5.41
N LEU A 132 -0.43 18.90 5.75
CA LEU A 132 0.88 18.29 5.97
C LEU A 132 1.80 18.46 4.76
N CYS A 133 1.30 18.22 3.54
CA CYS A 133 2.08 18.39 2.32
C CYS A 133 2.59 19.83 2.18
N THR A 134 1.73 20.82 2.40
CA THR A 134 2.09 22.24 2.34
C THR A 134 3.15 22.57 3.40
N ASP A 135 2.93 22.21 4.66
CA ASP A 135 3.85 22.49 5.77
C ASP A 135 5.23 21.84 5.55
N VAL A 136 5.23 20.60 5.06
CA VAL A 136 6.46 19.86 4.75
C VAL A 136 7.23 20.53 3.61
N LEU A 137 6.55 20.93 2.53
CA LEU A 137 7.19 21.58 1.38
C LEU A 137 7.82 22.93 1.76
N GLU A 138 7.18 23.72 2.64
CA GLU A 138 7.75 24.97 3.15
C GLU A 138 9.09 24.77 3.89
N HIS A 139 9.28 23.59 4.48
CA HIS A 139 10.47 23.25 5.29
C HIS A 139 11.39 22.21 4.64
N ALA A 140 11.12 21.82 3.38
CA ALA A 140 11.82 20.76 2.64
C ALA A 140 13.27 21.11 2.24
N SER A 141 13.72 22.34 2.50
CA SER A 141 15.12 22.75 2.24
C SER A 141 16.14 22.14 3.20
N LEU A 142 15.70 21.66 4.37
CA LEU A 142 16.58 20.99 5.33
C LEU A 142 16.91 19.56 4.84
N PRO A 143 18.20 19.20 4.73
CA PRO A 143 18.59 17.85 4.35
C PRO A 143 18.09 16.81 5.36
N TYR A 144 17.70 15.64 4.86
CA TYR A 144 17.21 14.52 5.68
C TYR A 144 18.10 14.20 6.90
N GLN A 145 19.42 14.16 6.71
CA GLN A 145 20.38 13.90 7.79
C GLN A 145 20.23 14.89 8.95
N GLN A 146 20.01 16.17 8.65
CA GLN A 146 19.81 17.19 9.69
C GLN A 146 18.46 17.01 10.40
N ILE A 147 17.43 16.52 9.71
CA ILE A 147 16.12 16.21 10.31
C ILE A 147 16.29 15.11 11.38
N ILE A 148 17.07 14.08 11.08
CA ILE A 148 17.36 13.00 12.04
C ILE A 148 18.21 13.51 13.22
N GLU A 149 19.23 14.33 12.95
CA GLU A 149 20.09 14.89 13.99
C GLU A 149 19.32 15.71 15.03
N ILE A 150 18.27 16.42 14.61
CA ILE A 150 17.37 17.17 15.52
C ILE A 150 16.71 16.25 16.54
N GLN A 151 16.45 14.99 16.18
CA GLN A 151 15.85 13.99 17.07
C GLN A 151 16.85 13.34 18.03
N GLY A 152 18.13 13.77 18.03
CA GLY A 152 19.19 13.20 18.86
C GLY A 152 19.62 11.79 18.43
N LYS A 153 19.14 11.32 17.28
CA LYS A 153 19.24 9.94 16.78
C LYS A 153 20.43 9.78 15.82
N ARG A 154 21.64 10.14 16.26
CA ARG A 154 22.86 10.17 15.41
C ARG A 154 23.28 8.82 14.81
N GLU A 155 22.85 7.71 15.39
CA GLU A 155 23.17 6.36 14.89
C GLU A 155 22.21 5.90 13.78
N HIS A 156 21.13 6.62 13.53
CA HIS A 156 20.05 6.22 12.63
C HIS A 156 20.24 6.81 11.24
N HIS A 157 20.88 6.07 10.35
CA HIS A 157 20.93 6.42 8.93
C HIS A 157 19.80 5.73 8.13
N GLU A 158 18.89 5.05 8.82
CA GLU A 158 17.85 4.24 8.21
C GLU A 158 16.67 5.11 7.77
N LEU A 159 16.41 5.08 6.47
CA LEU A 159 15.22 5.66 5.87
C LEU A 159 13.97 4.90 6.35
N PRO A 160 12.81 5.59 6.53
CA PRO A 160 11.53 4.93 6.72
C PRO A 160 11.33 3.82 5.68
N SER A 161 10.67 2.72 6.04
CA SER A 161 10.52 1.58 5.11
C SER A 161 9.64 1.85 3.90
N SER A 162 8.80 2.87 3.96
CA SER A 162 7.88 3.22 2.89
C SER A 162 8.29 4.52 2.21
N SER A 163 8.16 4.54 0.89
CA SER A 163 8.38 5.72 0.06
C SER A 163 7.20 5.99 -0.87
N PHE A 164 6.97 7.26 -1.17
CA PHE A 164 5.95 7.72 -2.10
C PHE A 164 6.57 8.73 -3.07
N GLN A 165 6.39 8.47 -4.36
CA GLN A 165 6.86 9.32 -5.43
C GLN A 165 5.70 9.68 -6.34
N TYR A 166 5.69 10.91 -6.81
CA TYR A 166 4.66 11.41 -7.70
C TYR A 166 5.31 12.17 -8.84
N GLU A 167 4.98 11.75 -10.05
CA GLU A 167 5.48 12.32 -11.28
C GLU A 167 4.32 12.92 -12.05
N SER A 168 4.37 14.23 -12.24
CA SER A 168 3.44 14.94 -13.11
C SER A 168 4.02 14.98 -14.51
N LEU A 169 3.45 14.21 -15.42
CA LEU A 169 3.77 14.31 -16.84
C LEU A 169 2.95 15.47 -17.42
N VAL A 170 3.62 16.60 -17.64
CA VAL A 170 3.08 17.67 -18.49
C VAL A 170 3.59 17.38 -19.89
N SER A 171 2.70 16.95 -20.77
CA SER A 171 2.98 16.65 -22.17
C SER A 171 3.28 17.93 -22.99
N THR A 172 4.30 18.71 -22.59
CA THR A 172 4.97 19.66 -23.50
C THR A 172 6.03 18.97 -24.36
N LEU A 173 6.15 17.64 -24.25
CA LEU A 173 6.97 16.78 -25.12
C LEU A 173 6.11 15.92 -26.07
N THR A 174 4.90 16.36 -26.43
CA THR A 174 4.08 15.68 -27.45
C THR A 174 3.80 16.61 -28.63
N GLN A 175 4.85 16.99 -29.33
CA GLN A 175 4.85 16.78 -30.78
C GLN A 175 5.79 15.60 -31.05
N ASN A 176 5.19 14.45 -31.33
CA ASN A 176 5.82 13.30 -31.99
C ASN A 176 7.12 12.76 -31.38
N THR A 177 7.01 11.82 -30.44
CA THR A 177 8.09 10.88 -30.11
C THR A 177 7.53 9.45 -30.01
N SER A 178 7.15 8.81 -31.10
CA SER A 178 8.06 7.83 -31.69
C SER A 178 9.20 8.53 -32.42
N THR A 179 10.21 8.95 -31.66
CA THR A 179 11.44 9.51 -32.21
C THR A 179 12.59 8.97 -31.40
N GLU A 180 13.36 8.12 -32.07
CA GLU A 180 14.81 8.07 -31.97
C GLU A 180 15.34 9.40 -31.43
N LEU A 181 15.93 9.37 -30.24
CA LEU A 181 16.76 10.47 -29.78
C LEU A 181 18.04 10.40 -30.61
N VAL A 182 18.05 11.04 -31.77
CA VAL A 182 19.25 11.19 -32.59
C VAL A 182 20.17 12.15 -31.86
N VAL A 183 21.13 11.61 -31.10
CA VAL A 183 22.15 12.40 -30.40
C VAL A 183 23.26 12.83 -31.38
N SER A 184 23.37 12.15 -32.54
CA SER A 184 24.19 12.48 -33.71
C SER A 184 23.86 11.55 -34.89
N GLU A 185 24.27 11.86 -36.13
CA GLU A 185 24.02 11.05 -37.34
C GLU A 185 24.38 9.56 -37.21
N ASP A 186 25.32 9.21 -36.31
CA ASP A 186 25.77 7.83 -36.06
C ASP A 186 25.31 7.25 -34.70
N CYS A 187 24.44 7.95 -33.96
CA CYS A 187 24.01 7.53 -32.62
C CYS A 187 22.50 7.73 -32.45
N VAL A 188 21.76 6.68 -32.83
CA VAL A 188 20.35 6.52 -32.53
C VAL A 188 20.24 5.90 -31.14
N LEU A 189 19.82 6.68 -30.15
CA LEU A 189 19.24 6.10 -28.95
C LEU A 189 17.88 5.57 -29.36
N ASP A 190 17.80 4.25 -29.55
CA ASP A 190 16.53 3.54 -29.57
C ASP A 190 15.84 3.88 -28.25
N ALA A 191 14.85 4.78 -28.34
CA ALA A 191 13.89 4.94 -27.27
C ALA A 191 13.22 3.58 -27.15
N LEU A 192 13.69 2.79 -26.18
CA LEU A 192 13.06 1.52 -25.84
C LEU A 192 11.58 1.82 -25.76
N ASN A 193 10.81 1.21 -26.66
CA ASN A 193 9.36 1.21 -26.57
C ASN A 193 9.07 0.71 -25.17
N ASP A 194 8.74 1.63 -24.26
CA ASP A 194 8.40 1.37 -22.87
C ASP A 194 7.00 0.75 -22.86
N ARG A 195 6.89 -0.39 -23.54
CA ARG A 195 5.80 -1.32 -23.50
C ARG A 195 6.01 -2.06 -22.20
N ASP A 196 5.41 -1.49 -21.16
CA ASP A 196 4.91 -2.19 -19.99
C ASP A 196 5.79 -3.38 -19.58
N THR A 197 6.71 -3.22 -18.64
CA THR A 197 6.96 -4.37 -17.73
C THR A 197 7.67 -4.06 -16.42
N THR A 198 8.57 -3.10 -16.29
CA THR A 198 9.26 -2.87 -14.99
C THR A 198 9.78 -1.45 -14.83
N HIS A 199 9.32 -0.74 -13.80
CA HIS A 199 10.04 0.45 -13.31
C HIS A 199 11.25 -0.06 -12.52
N GLY A 200 12.43 -0.05 -13.14
CA GLY A 200 13.68 -0.25 -12.42
C GLY A 200 14.44 -1.55 -12.69
N ASN A 201 15.74 -1.48 -12.37
CA ASN A 201 16.75 -2.50 -12.65
C ASN A 201 16.75 -3.65 -11.62
N GLY A 202 15.59 -4.00 -11.04
CA GLY A 202 15.49 -4.99 -9.96
C GLY A 202 16.13 -4.56 -8.64
N THR A 203 16.17 -3.25 -8.37
CA THR A 203 16.74 -2.69 -7.13
C THR A 203 15.75 -1.78 -6.42
N THR A 204 15.80 -1.74 -5.09
CA THR A 204 14.99 -0.82 -4.28
C THR A 204 15.75 -0.39 -3.03
N LEU A 205 15.58 0.88 -2.63
CA LEU A 205 16.14 1.45 -1.40
C LEU A 205 15.20 1.29 -0.19
N PHE A 206 13.92 1.04 -0.47
CA PHE A 206 12.83 0.98 0.50
C PHE A 206 12.17 -0.39 0.47
N ASP A 207 11.48 -0.75 1.56
CA ASP A 207 10.77 -2.02 1.64
C ASP A 207 9.54 -2.01 0.73
N LEU A 208 8.89 -0.85 0.62
CA LEU A 208 7.73 -0.60 -0.23
C LEU A 208 7.76 0.83 -0.79
N THR A 209 7.72 1.00 -2.10
CA THR A 209 7.61 2.31 -2.77
C THR A 209 6.42 2.31 -3.70
N LEU A 210 5.55 3.31 -3.56
CA LEU A 210 4.52 3.60 -4.56
C LEU A 210 4.96 4.79 -5.40
N ILE A 211 5.06 4.58 -6.71
CA ILE A 211 5.33 5.63 -7.69
C ILE A 211 4.05 5.86 -8.48
N VAL A 212 3.54 7.09 -8.48
CA VAL A 212 2.34 7.49 -9.22
C VAL A 212 2.76 8.44 -10.32
N SER A 213 2.58 8.04 -11.56
CA SER A 213 2.81 8.87 -12.75
C SER A 213 1.47 9.25 -13.37
N HIS A 214 1.14 10.55 -13.33
CA HIS A 214 -0.12 11.06 -13.84
C HIS A 214 0.11 11.96 -15.05
N ASP A 215 -0.58 11.65 -16.15
CA ASP A 215 -0.65 12.46 -17.35
C ASP A 215 -1.96 13.26 -17.35
N TYR A 216 -1.86 14.58 -17.17
CA TYR A 216 -3.02 15.46 -17.12
C TYR A 216 -3.69 15.67 -18.50
N TYR A 217 -2.97 15.45 -19.60
CA TYR A 217 -3.51 15.60 -20.95
C TYR A 217 -4.25 14.33 -21.38
N ALA A 218 -3.58 13.18 -21.27
CA ALA A 218 -4.19 11.88 -21.57
C ALA A 218 -5.19 11.45 -20.48
N ARG A 219 -5.20 12.10 -19.32
CA ARG A 219 -5.98 11.73 -18.12
C ARG A 219 -5.76 10.27 -17.72
N THR A 220 -4.53 9.81 -17.85
CA THR A 220 -4.13 8.45 -17.47
C THR A 220 -3.24 8.49 -16.25
N THR A 221 -3.41 7.51 -15.36
CA THR A 221 -2.55 7.33 -14.20
C THR A 221 -1.91 5.96 -14.27
N LYS A 222 -0.59 5.93 -14.40
CA LYS A 222 0.23 4.73 -14.31
C LYS A 222 0.87 4.68 -12.93
N CYS A 223 0.84 3.52 -12.29
CA CYS A 223 1.43 3.33 -10.98
C CYS A 223 2.45 2.19 -11.03
N PHE A 224 3.49 2.31 -10.22
CA PHE A 224 4.48 1.26 -10.00
C PHE A 224 4.61 0.98 -8.51
N LEU A 225 4.61 -0.29 -8.15
CA LEU A 225 4.82 -0.75 -6.79
C LEU A 225 6.17 -1.48 -6.71
N ASP A 226 7.16 -0.82 -6.12
CA ASP A 226 8.48 -1.40 -5.92
C ASP A 226 8.60 -1.96 -4.50
N CYS A 227 8.97 -3.22 -4.41
CA CYS A 227 8.97 -4.00 -3.18
C CYS A 227 10.33 -4.64 -2.97
N SER A 228 10.83 -4.67 -1.74
CA SER A 228 12.06 -5.42 -1.44
C SER A 228 11.82 -6.93 -1.53
N THR A 229 12.68 -7.64 -2.24
CA THR A 229 12.58 -9.11 -2.36
C THR A 229 12.99 -9.84 -1.08
N ASP A 230 13.61 -9.15 -0.14
CA ASP A 230 13.89 -9.68 1.19
C ASP A 230 12.59 -9.88 2.00
N ILE A 231 11.54 -9.14 1.65
CA ILE A 231 10.21 -9.19 2.26
C ILE A 231 9.21 -9.88 1.34
N PHE A 232 9.12 -9.42 0.10
CA PHE A 232 8.17 -9.88 -0.90
C PHE A 232 8.82 -10.87 -1.87
N LYS A 233 8.66 -12.16 -1.57
CA LYS A 233 9.34 -13.25 -2.30
C LYS A 233 8.78 -13.51 -3.70
N SER A 234 7.52 -13.14 -3.97
CA SER A 234 6.81 -13.48 -5.21
C SER A 234 6.22 -12.25 -5.88
N GLN A 235 6.34 -12.18 -7.21
CA GLN A 235 5.67 -11.17 -8.02
C GLN A 235 4.14 -11.24 -7.93
N ALA A 236 3.58 -12.42 -7.71
CA ALA A 236 2.14 -12.57 -7.51
C ALA A 236 1.65 -11.82 -6.27
N ASN A 237 2.43 -11.82 -5.18
CA ASN A 237 2.10 -11.14 -3.93
C ASN A 237 2.14 -9.62 -4.11
N VAL A 238 3.16 -9.11 -4.82
CA VAL A 238 3.24 -7.68 -5.15
C VAL A 238 2.09 -7.25 -6.07
N ALA A 239 1.72 -8.10 -7.04
CA ALA A 239 0.55 -7.85 -7.89
C ALA A 239 -0.77 -7.88 -7.09
N LEU A 240 -0.88 -8.75 -6.08
CA LEU A 240 -2.02 -8.78 -5.17
C LEU A 240 -2.12 -7.48 -4.37
N LEU A 241 -1.01 -6.97 -3.83
CA LEU A 241 -0.96 -5.67 -3.16
C LEU A 241 -1.40 -4.53 -4.08
N ALA A 242 -0.96 -4.53 -5.33
CA ALA A 242 -1.41 -3.56 -6.33
C ALA A 242 -2.93 -3.65 -6.58
N ASN A 243 -3.49 -4.86 -6.67
CA ASN A 243 -4.93 -5.06 -6.80
C ASN A 243 -5.71 -4.59 -5.57
N ARG A 244 -5.20 -4.84 -4.36
CA ARG A 244 -5.78 -4.36 -3.10
C ARG A 244 -5.77 -2.83 -3.02
N PHE A 245 -4.68 -2.20 -3.48
CA PHE A 245 -4.61 -0.74 -3.57
C PHE A 245 -5.68 -0.18 -4.54
N LYS A 246 -5.82 -0.76 -5.73
CA LYS A 246 -6.92 -0.40 -6.66
C LYS A 246 -8.30 -0.61 -6.03
N TYR A 247 -8.48 -1.68 -5.26
CA TYR A 247 -9.75 -1.94 -4.60
C TYR A 247 -10.11 -0.90 -3.54
N ILE A 248 -9.12 -0.38 -2.79
CA ILE A 248 -9.34 0.77 -1.89
C ILE A 248 -9.77 2.01 -2.68
N LEU A 249 -9.13 2.30 -3.82
CA LEU A 249 -9.53 3.42 -4.68
C LEU A 249 -10.97 3.25 -5.19
N ARG A 250 -11.35 2.05 -5.61
CA ARG A 250 -12.73 1.74 -6.00
C ARG A 250 -13.73 1.97 -4.86
N GLN A 251 -13.41 1.57 -3.63
CA GLN A 251 -14.28 1.83 -2.48
C GLN A 251 -14.43 3.32 -2.11
N LEU A 252 -13.49 4.17 -2.53
CA LEU A 252 -13.52 5.60 -2.23
C LEU A 252 -14.19 6.42 -3.33
N PHE A 253 -14.01 6.01 -4.58
CA PHE A 253 -14.37 6.80 -5.77
C PHE A 253 -15.34 6.10 -6.73
N CYS A 254 -15.84 4.89 -6.44
CA CYS A 254 -16.82 4.23 -7.30
C CYS A 254 -18.22 4.32 -6.68
N SER A 255 -19.08 5.20 -7.21
CA SER A 255 -20.46 5.32 -6.74
C SER A 255 -21.32 4.14 -7.22
N SER A 256 -21.97 3.44 -6.28
CA SER A 256 -22.95 2.38 -6.57
C SER A 256 -24.36 2.91 -6.83
N ILE A 257 -24.61 4.20 -6.62
CA ILE A 257 -25.95 4.82 -6.61
C ILE A 257 -26.04 5.85 -7.74
N VAL A 258 -27.02 5.65 -8.64
CA VAL A 258 -27.31 6.58 -9.74
C VAL A 258 -27.83 7.91 -9.18
N GLY A 259 -27.11 9.00 -9.41
CA GLY A 259 -27.54 10.37 -9.07
C GLY A 259 -26.80 11.04 -7.91
N GLU A 260 -25.92 10.33 -7.19
CA GLU A 260 -25.02 10.93 -6.21
C GLU A 260 -23.66 11.29 -6.85
N PRO A 261 -22.93 12.30 -6.31
CA PRO A 261 -21.58 12.57 -6.78
C PRO A 261 -20.70 11.34 -6.60
N ILE A 262 -19.87 11.06 -7.61
CA ILE A 262 -19.08 9.82 -7.74
C ILE A 262 -18.19 9.54 -6.50
N TYR A 263 -17.84 10.58 -5.73
CA TYR A 263 -17.00 10.53 -4.53
C TYR A 263 -17.76 10.58 -3.18
N ASN A 264 -19.09 10.41 -3.14
CA ASN A 264 -19.86 10.51 -1.88
C ASN A 264 -19.38 9.53 -0.78
N GLN A 265 -18.72 8.44 -1.20
CA GLN A 265 -18.11 7.41 -0.36
C GLN A 265 -16.84 7.89 0.38
N CYS A 266 -16.26 9.04 0.01
CA CYS A 266 -15.19 9.68 0.79
C CYS A 266 -15.66 10.18 2.18
N SER A 267 -16.95 10.09 2.49
CA SER A 267 -17.49 10.31 3.84
C SER A 267 -17.34 9.09 4.76
N ILE A 268 -16.94 7.94 4.21
CA ILE A 268 -16.73 6.69 4.97
C ILE A 268 -15.50 6.83 5.87
N SER A 269 -15.60 6.21 7.05
CA SER A 269 -14.52 6.07 8.02
C SER A 269 -13.38 5.20 7.47
N ILE A 270 -12.12 5.60 7.67
CA ILE A 270 -10.95 4.83 7.23
C ILE A 270 -10.99 3.40 7.80
N SER A 271 -11.50 3.23 9.02
CA SER A 271 -11.71 1.93 9.67
C SER A 271 -12.57 0.94 8.87
N ASN A 272 -13.47 1.43 8.01
CA ASN A 272 -14.44 0.60 7.30
C ASN A 272 -13.96 0.13 5.93
N LEU A 273 -12.86 0.69 5.40
CA LEU A 273 -12.31 0.24 4.13
C LEU A 273 -11.83 -1.22 4.24
N SER A 274 -12.18 -2.06 3.27
CA SER A 274 -11.68 -3.44 3.20
C SER A 274 -10.41 -3.51 2.38
N LEU A 275 -9.41 -4.24 2.88
CA LEU A 275 -8.21 -4.57 2.10
C LEU A 275 -8.41 -5.84 1.28
N ILE A 276 -9.23 -6.77 1.76
CA ILE A 276 -9.43 -8.09 1.16
C ILE A 276 -10.38 -7.95 -0.02
N LEU A 277 -9.95 -8.43 -1.18
CA LEU A 277 -10.74 -8.49 -2.41
C LEU A 277 -11.89 -9.50 -2.25
N PRO A 278 -13.06 -9.28 -2.88
CA PRO A 278 -14.16 -10.25 -2.82
C PRO A 278 -13.78 -11.64 -3.31
N GLU A 279 -12.96 -11.73 -4.36
CA GLU A 279 -12.43 -12.99 -4.91
C GLU A 279 -11.57 -13.74 -3.88
N GLU A 280 -10.76 -13.01 -3.10
CA GLU A 280 -9.96 -13.59 -2.01
C GLU A 280 -10.87 -14.13 -0.89
N ILE A 281 -11.99 -13.47 -0.61
CA ILE A 281 -12.95 -13.97 0.38
C ILE A 281 -13.53 -15.30 -0.09
N GLU A 282 -13.89 -15.42 -1.36
CA GLU A 282 -14.37 -16.69 -1.94
C GLU A 282 -13.28 -17.77 -1.90
N GLU A 283 -12.04 -17.47 -2.25
CA GLU A 283 -10.93 -18.41 -2.17
C GLU A 283 -10.64 -18.85 -0.73
N ILE A 284 -10.60 -17.91 0.21
CA ILE A 284 -10.40 -18.19 1.64
C ILE A 284 -11.56 -19.05 2.15
N GLN A 285 -12.79 -18.73 1.78
CA GLN A 285 -13.96 -19.55 2.11
C GLN A 285 -13.84 -20.94 1.50
N ASN A 286 -13.45 -21.07 0.24
CA ASN A 286 -13.26 -22.37 -0.42
C ASN A 286 -12.17 -23.18 0.28
N VAL A 287 -11.02 -22.58 0.63
CA VAL A 287 -9.92 -23.27 1.32
C VAL A 287 -10.30 -23.66 2.76
N ILE A 288 -11.06 -22.83 3.47
CA ILE A 288 -11.48 -23.06 4.85
C ILE A 288 -12.65 -24.07 4.91
N PHE A 289 -13.60 -24.00 3.98
CA PHE A 289 -14.89 -24.71 4.06
C PHE A 289 -15.01 -25.96 3.16
N HIS A 290 -14.10 -26.25 2.21
CA HIS A 290 -14.16 -27.45 1.33
C HIS A 290 -13.92 -28.83 2.00
N ARG A 291 -14.14 -28.98 3.31
CA ARG A 291 -14.34 -30.31 3.91
C ARG A 291 -15.43 -30.35 4.98
N LEU A 292 -16.57 -29.70 4.75
CA LEU A 292 -17.78 -30.49 5.00
C LEU A 292 -17.91 -31.45 3.82
N PRO A 293 -17.94 -32.79 4.03
CA PRO A 293 -18.12 -33.72 2.93
C PRO A 293 -19.37 -33.30 2.16
N THR A 294 -19.29 -33.22 0.84
CA THR A 294 -20.48 -33.26 -0.01
C THR A 294 -21.14 -34.61 0.26
N ILE A 295 -22.10 -34.60 1.18
CA ILE A 295 -22.95 -35.76 1.45
C ILE A 295 -23.87 -35.84 0.24
N GLU A 296 -23.59 -36.79 -0.66
CA GLU A 296 -24.55 -37.21 -1.66
C GLU A 296 -25.78 -37.75 -0.90
N ASN A 297 -26.89 -37.02 -1.07
CA ASN A 297 -28.22 -37.26 -0.53
C ASN A 297 -28.37 -37.04 0.99
N GLU A 298 -29.19 -36.03 1.31
CA GLU A 298 -29.63 -35.60 2.66
C GLU A 298 -28.65 -34.69 3.44
N ALA A 299 -28.32 -33.53 2.87
CA ALA A 299 -27.84 -32.40 3.66
C ALA A 299 -29.02 -31.60 4.23
N PRO A 300 -28.92 -31.09 5.46
CA PRO A 300 -29.91 -30.14 5.94
C PRO A 300 -29.50 -28.71 5.52
N ALA A 301 -30.48 -27.97 5.00
CA ALA A 301 -30.37 -26.71 4.27
C ALA A 301 -29.84 -25.46 5.04
N SER A 302 -29.26 -25.58 6.23
CA SER A 302 -28.77 -24.42 7.01
C SER A 302 -27.68 -24.74 8.04
N TYR A 303 -26.88 -23.74 8.39
CA TYR A 303 -25.83 -23.79 9.43
C TYR A 303 -26.36 -24.30 10.78
N ALA A 304 -27.59 -23.92 11.15
CA ALA A 304 -28.24 -24.38 12.37
C ALA A 304 -28.50 -25.89 12.35
N GLN A 305 -28.84 -26.46 11.20
CA GLN A 305 -29.08 -27.89 11.09
C GLN A 305 -27.78 -28.69 11.02
N ALA A 306 -26.70 -28.15 10.44
CA ALA A 306 -25.37 -28.75 10.53
C ALA A 306 -24.88 -28.82 12.00
N ARG A 307 -25.18 -27.78 12.80
CA ARG A 307 -24.90 -27.74 14.24
C ARG A 307 -25.72 -28.79 15.02
N ILE A 308 -27.02 -28.85 14.78
CA ILE A 308 -27.93 -29.82 15.43
C ILE A 308 -27.54 -31.25 15.08
N TRP A 309 -27.20 -31.52 13.82
CA TRP A 309 -26.74 -32.84 13.37
C TRP A 309 -25.43 -33.27 14.03
N LEU A 310 -24.49 -32.32 14.23
CA LEU A 310 -23.24 -32.57 14.95
C LEU A 310 -23.49 -32.86 16.44
N ASP A 311 -24.37 -32.07 17.08
CA ASP A 311 -24.74 -32.26 18.49
C ASP A 311 -25.49 -33.58 18.71
N GLU A 312 -26.31 -34.04 17.76
CA GLU A 312 -26.95 -35.36 17.83
C GLU A 312 -25.94 -36.51 17.69
N ARG A 313 -24.94 -36.38 16.80
CA ARG A 313 -23.88 -37.39 16.68
C ARG A 313 -22.99 -37.50 17.93
N ILE A 314 -22.80 -36.41 18.66
CA ILE A 314 -22.09 -36.43 19.95
C ILE A 314 -22.88 -37.22 21.01
N ARG A 315 -24.22 -37.13 21.01
CA ARG A 315 -25.06 -37.86 21.98
C ARG A 315 -25.10 -39.36 21.75
N PHE A 316 -25.00 -39.81 20.50
CA PHE A 316 -25.18 -41.21 20.15
C PHE A 316 -23.89 -42.04 20.11
N ASP A 317 -22.70 -41.43 20.09
CA ASP A 317 -21.43 -42.17 20.01
C ASP A 317 -20.27 -41.41 20.71
N PRO A 318 -20.23 -41.43 22.06
CA PRO A 318 -19.29 -40.63 22.86
C PRO A 318 -17.82 -41.09 22.79
N ASP A 319 -17.55 -42.32 22.34
CA ASP A 319 -16.21 -42.92 22.33
C ASP A 319 -15.43 -42.69 21.01
N LYS A 320 -16.03 -42.01 20.02
CA LYS A 320 -15.32 -41.59 18.81
C LYS A 320 -14.58 -40.26 19.05
N PRO A 321 -13.32 -40.11 18.59
CA PRO A 321 -12.62 -38.84 18.68
C PRO A 321 -13.25 -37.84 17.70
N GLN A 322 -13.81 -36.75 18.23
CA GLN A 322 -14.51 -35.72 17.44
C GLN A 322 -13.80 -34.36 17.47
N VAL A 323 -13.96 -33.61 16.39
CA VAL A 323 -13.39 -32.27 16.18
C VAL A 323 -14.43 -31.22 16.56
N ALA A 324 -14.17 -30.45 17.62
CA ALA A 324 -14.98 -29.30 17.99
C ALA A 324 -14.33 -28.01 17.47
N ILE A 325 -15.08 -27.24 16.67
CA ILE A 325 -14.69 -25.86 16.32
C ILE A 325 -15.37 -24.93 17.32
N TYR A 326 -14.59 -24.39 18.25
CA TYR A 326 -14.99 -23.30 19.14
C TYR A 326 -14.05 -22.12 18.95
N ASN A 327 -14.63 -20.91 18.93
CA ASN A 327 -13.89 -19.65 19.01
C ASN A 327 -12.90 -19.68 20.20
N MET A 328 -11.63 -19.39 19.90
CA MET A 328 -10.36 -19.51 20.69
C MET A 328 -10.36 -18.88 22.11
N PRO A 329 -9.46 -19.25 23.09
CA PRO A 329 -7.98 -19.30 23.03
C PRO A 329 -7.31 -20.62 23.50
N PHE A 330 -6.01 -20.78 23.16
CA PHE A 330 -5.23 -22.02 22.94
C PHE A 330 -4.79 -22.90 24.14
N GLN A 331 -4.66 -24.22 23.90
CA GLN A 331 -3.40 -25.03 23.93
C GLN A 331 -3.62 -26.40 23.25
N TYR A 332 -2.76 -26.80 22.31
CA TYR A 332 -2.89 -28.07 21.56
C TYR A 332 -1.75 -29.06 21.82
N ARG A 333 -2.10 -30.36 21.81
CA ARG A 333 -1.20 -31.50 21.64
C ARG A 333 -1.61 -32.22 20.34
N LEU A 334 -0.68 -32.37 19.39
CA LEU A 334 -0.94 -32.88 18.05
C LEU A 334 -0.92 -34.42 18.00
N PHE A 335 -1.83 -35.04 17.25
CA PHE A 335 -1.73 -36.41 16.73
C PHE A 335 -1.72 -36.39 15.18
N PRO A 336 -1.07 -37.36 14.52
CA PRO A 336 -0.42 -37.11 13.22
C PRO A 336 -1.32 -37.17 11.98
N GLU A 337 -2.51 -37.78 12.05
CA GLU A 337 -3.07 -38.34 10.80
C GLU A 337 -4.28 -37.62 10.20
N GLN A 338 -5.03 -36.80 10.96
CA GLN A 338 -6.13 -36.02 10.37
C GLN A 338 -6.33 -34.70 11.13
N THR A 339 -5.60 -33.66 10.71
CA THR A 339 -5.73 -32.32 11.28
C THR A 339 -5.84 -31.30 10.16
N LEU A 340 -6.60 -30.23 10.38
CA LEU A 340 -6.57 -29.02 9.55
C LEU A 340 -5.11 -28.58 9.50
N SER A 341 -4.45 -28.91 8.39
CA SER A 341 -3.00 -28.82 8.28
C SER A 341 -2.59 -27.39 8.59
N ILE A 342 -1.64 -27.20 9.50
CA ILE A 342 -1.03 -25.88 9.75
C ILE A 342 -0.59 -25.26 8.43
N LYS A 343 -0.18 -26.08 7.43
CA LYS A 343 0.12 -25.59 6.07
C LYS A 343 -1.08 -24.97 5.35
N ARG A 344 -2.32 -25.43 5.55
CA ARG A 344 -3.53 -24.85 4.96
C ARG A 344 -3.94 -23.56 5.63
N LEU A 345 -3.81 -23.49 6.96
CA LEU A 345 -4.06 -22.27 7.71
C LEU A 345 -3.00 -21.21 7.38
N VAL A 346 -1.74 -21.62 7.28
CA VAL A 346 -0.64 -20.78 6.77
C VAL A 346 -0.89 -20.37 5.32
N HIS A 347 -1.36 -21.26 4.44
CA HIS A 347 -1.70 -20.91 3.06
C HIS A 347 -2.87 -19.91 2.98
N ALA A 348 -3.92 -20.09 3.78
CA ALA A 348 -5.04 -19.15 3.85
C ALA A 348 -4.60 -17.80 4.44
N LEU A 349 -3.70 -17.81 5.43
CA LEU A 349 -3.12 -16.59 6.01
C LEU A 349 -2.10 -15.91 5.08
N GLN A 350 -1.39 -16.67 4.24
CA GLN A 350 -0.53 -16.13 3.18
C GLN A 350 -1.36 -15.31 2.19
N LEU A 351 -2.55 -15.80 1.81
CA LEU A 351 -3.48 -15.01 1.00
C LEU A 351 -3.88 -13.70 1.70
N VAL A 352 -3.98 -13.66 3.02
CA VAL A 352 -4.42 -12.46 3.77
C VAL A 352 -3.28 -11.48 4.04
N VAL A 353 -2.07 -11.95 4.39
CA VAL A 353 -1.04 -11.12 5.03
C VAL A 353 0.12 -10.74 4.08
N LEU A 354 0.41 -11.50 3.02
CA LEU A 354 1.60 -11.30 2.18
C LEU A 354 1.36 -11.55 0.70
#